data_AF-A0A1H7VWQ2-F1
#
_entry.id   AF-A0A1H7VWQ2-F1
#
_cell.length_a   1.000
_cell.length_b   1.000
_cell.length_c   1.000
_cell.angle_alpha   90.00
_cell.angle_beta   90.00
_cell.angle_gamma   90.00
#
_symmetry.space_group_name_H-M   'P 1'
#
loop_
_entity.id
_entity.type
_entity.pdbx_description
1 polymer ?
#
loop_
_entity_poly.entity_id
_entity_poly.type
_entity_poly.pdbx_seq_one_letter_code
_entity_poly.pdbx_strand_id
1 'polypeptide(L)'
;MQVCGNEVTTPLAQVRAGQGCRFCGIESRRAGQTHDADQAADELRIFSYESLVPSPGIAQPWSARHKECGQHVSPRINDLKKGAGGRGGCPLGARPARLGWVLLGTLDFPTGSEAHAFERECHDELGRRGLTPFLSPKSMGRLGGYSETYNAALLAPDEALAFVLELHGRIQSDRPDAEGSTND
;
A
#
# COMPACT_ATOMS: atom_id res chain seq x y z
N MET A 1 -29.21 -28.58 -4.36
CA MET A 1 -29.17 -28.55 -5.83
C MET A 1 -29.97 -27.35 -6.29
N GLN A 2 -29.33 -26.35 -6.88
CA GLN A 2 -30.02 -25.18 -7.44
C GLN A 2 -30.23 -25.42 -8.93
N VAL A 3 -31.47 -25.28 -9.40
CA VAL A 3 -31.84 -25.45 -10.81
C VAL A 3 -32.24 -24.08 -11.33
N CYS A 4 -31.59 -23.62 -12.39
CA CYS A 4 -31.90 -22.36 -13.06
C CYS A 4 -32.53 -22.64 -14.44
N GLY A 5 -33.45 -21.79 -14.89
CA GLY A 5 -34.12 -21.90 -16.20
C GLY A 5 -33.32 -21.34 -17.38
N ASN A 6 -32.00 -21.19 -17.22
CA ASN A 6 -31.15 -20.62 -18.26
C ASN A 6 -30.81 -21.67 -19.32
N GLU A 7 -31.00 -21.32 -20.59
CA GLU A 7 -30.46 -22.10 -21.70
C GLU A 7 -28.95 -21.90 -21.76
N VAL A 8 -28.19 -23.00 -21.71
CA VAL A 8 -26.72 -22.96 -21.69
C VAL A 8 -26.13 -23.89 -22.75
N THR A 9 -25.15 -23.38 -23.49
CA THR A 9 -24.35 -24.19 -24.41
C THR A 9 -23.02 -24.54 -23.75
N THR A 10 -22.87 -25.78 -23.31
CA THR A 10 -21.65 -26.27 -22.64
C THR A 10 -21.11 -27.54 -23.29
N PRO A 11 -19.78 -27.67 -23.49
CA PRO A 11 -19.19 -28.89 -24.03
C PRO A 11 -19.49 -30.13 -23.19
N LEU A 12 -19.80 -31.25 -23.84
CA LEU A 12 -20.09 -32.53 -23.19
C LEU A 12 -18.97 -33.00 -22.23
N ALA A 13 -17.72 -32.66 -22.54
CA ALA A 13 -16.57 -32.97 -21.67
C ALA A 13 -16.66 -32.30 -20.29
N GLN A 14 -17.17 -31.06 -20.21
CA GLN A 14 -17.32 -30.35 -18.93
C GLN A 14 -18.44 -30.96 -18.08
N VAL A 15 -19.54 -31.36 -18.72
CA VAL A 15 -20.65 -32.05 -18.07
C VAL A 15 -20.18 -33.39 -17.48
N ARG A 16 -19.39 -34.16 -18.25
CA ARG A 16 -18.79 -35.42 -17.78
C ARG A 16 -17.79 -35.23 -16.63
N ALA A 17 -17.09 -34.08 -16.60
CA ALA A 17 -16.20 -33.71 -15.51
C ALA A 17 -16.94 -33.21 -14.25
N GLY A 18 -18.27 -33.27 -14.21
CA GLY A 18 -19.09 -32.85 -13.07
C GLY A 18 -19.20 -31.33 -12.90
N GLN A 19 -18.85 -30.54 -13.91
CA GLN A 19 -19.05 -29.09 -13.87
C GLN A 19 -20.55 -28.79 -14.06
N GLY A 20 -21.13 -28.07 -13.09
CA GLY A 20 -22.53 -27.62 -13.15
C GLY A 20 -22.75 -26.43 -14.07
N CYS A 21 -24.01 -25.96 -14.17
CA CYS A 21 -24.35 -24.76 -14.94
C CYS A 21 -23.52 -23.55 -14.47
N ARG A 22 -22.86 -22.85 -15.40
CA ARG A 22 -22.01 -21.68 -15.10
C ARG A 22 -22.78 -20.58 -14.36
N PHE A 23 -24.03 -20.32 -14.72
CA PHE A 23 -24.84 -19.28 -14.09
C PHE A 23 -25.18 -19.63 -12.65
N CYS A 24 -25.74 -20.82 -12.44
CA CYS A 24 -26.00 -21.37 -11.11
C CYS A 24 -24.70 -21.43 -10.26
N GLY A 25 -23.56 -21.77 -10.87
CA GLY A 25 -22.25 -21.78 -10.20
C GLY A 25 -21.74 -20.38 -9.82
N ILE A 26 -21.97 -19.37 -10.66
CA ILE A 26 -21.67 -17.96 -10.33
C ILE A 26 -22.58 -17.47 -9.21
N GLU A 27 -23.88 -17.77 -9.26
CA GLU A 27 -24.83 -17.40 -8.20
C GLU A 27 -24.49 -18.06 -6.88
N SER A 28 -24.21 -19.37 -6.88
CA SER A 28 -23.76 -20.09 -5.69
C SER A 28 -22.46 -19.52 -5.13
N ARG A 29 -21.52 -19.12 -6.00
CA ARG A 29 -20.27 -18.47 -5.58
C ARG A 29 -20.51 -17.07 -5.01
N ARG A 30 -21.42 -16.29 -5.59
CA ARG A 30 -21.82 -14.96 -5.08
C ARG A 30 -22.55 -15.09 -3.73
N ALA A 31 -23.45 -16.05 -3.60
CA ALA A 31 -24.16 -16.35 -2.37
C ALA A 31 -23.21 -16.86 -1.27
N GLY A 32 -22.19 -17.67 -1.62
CA GLY A 32 -21.12 -18.05 -0.71
C GLY A 32 -20.09 -16.94 -0.43
N GLN A 33 -20.15 -15.81 -1.15
CA GLN A 33 -19.28 -14.65 -0.99
C GLN A 33 -19.92 -13.51 -0.20
N THR A 34 -21.08 -13.71 0.43
CA THR A 34 -21.50 -12.89 1.57
C THR A 34 -20.51 -13.11 2.71
N HIS A 35 -19.36 -12.47 2.61
CA HIS A 35 -18.42 -12.34 3.69
C HIS A 35 -19.08 -11.46 4.74
N ASP A 36 -18.87 -11.82 6.00
CA ASP A 36 -19.29 -11.05 7.14
C ASP A 36 -18.80 -9.60 6.98
N ALA A 37 -19.73 -8.64 7.07
CA ALA A 37 -19.43 -7.23 6.98
C ALA A 37 -18.41 -6.82 8.04
N ASP A 38 -18.41 -7.50 9.18
CA ASP A 38 -17.49 -7.26 10.29
C ASP A 38 -16.07 -7.70 9.95
N GLN A 39 -15.90 -8.87 9.31
CA GLN A 39 -14.58 -9.33 8.84
C GLN A 39 -13.99 -8.37 7.80
N ALA A 40 -14.82 -7.84 6.91
CA ALA A 40 -14.36 -6.87 5.92
C ALA A 40 -13.93 -5.55 6.58
N ALA A 41 -14.61 -5.14 7.66
CA ALA A 41 -14.24 -3.94 8.43
C ALA A 41 -12.96 -4.15 9.24
N ASP A 42 -12.73 -5.34 9.79
CA ASP A 42 -11.47 -5.72 10.44
C ASP A 42 -10.30 -5.66 9.45
N GLU A 43 -10.50 -6.20 8.24
CA GLU A 43 -9.50 -6.12 7.16
C GLU A 43 -9.20 -4.67 6.78
N LEU A 44 -10.21 -3.81 6.68
CA LEU A 44 -10.01 -2.39 6.40
C LEU A 44 -9.15 -1.70 7.49
N ARG A 45 -9.40 -2.04 8.76
CA ARG A 45 -8.66 -1.53 9.92
C ARG A 45 -7.21 -2.00 9.95
N ILE A 46 -6.89 -3.21 9.47
CA ILE A 46 -5.50 -3.69 9.33
C ILE A 46 -4.68 -2.78 8.41
N PHE A 47 -5.31 -2.16 7.40
CA PHE A 47 -4.66 -1.21 6.49
C PHE A 47 -4.75 0.25 6.99
N SER A 48 -4.97 0.47 8.29
CA SER A 48 -5.11 1.79 8.89
C SER A 48 -6.26 2.64 8.32
N TYR A 49 -7.30 2.02 7.75
CA TYR A 49 -8.49 2.72 7.28
C TYR A 49 -9.65 2.61 8.27
N GLU A 50 -10.33 3.73 8.47
CA GLU A 50 -11.59 3.82 9.20
C GLU A 50 -12.74 3.90 8.21
N SER A 51 -13.69 3.00 8.35
CA SER A 51 -14.88 2.98 7.50
C SER A 51 -15.79 4.19 7.79
N LEU A 52 -16.27 4.86 6.75
CA LEU A 52 -17.28 5.94 6.88
C LEU A 52 -18.71 5.44 6.61
N VAL A 53 -18.87 4.22 6.08
CA VAL A 53 -20.15 3.63 5.67
C VAL A 53 -20.17 2.12 5.95
N PRO A 54 -21.32 1.46 6.13
CA PRO A 54 -21.39 0.00 6.21
C PRO A 54 -20.71 -0.69 5.01
N SER A 55 -20.20 -1.91 5.21
CA SER A 55 -19.46 -2.65 4.18
C SER A 55 -20.26 -2.77 2.87
N PRO A 56 -19.77 -2.23 1.74
CA PRO A 56 -20.42 -2.39 0.44
C PRO A 56 -20.09 -3.74 -0.22
N GLY A 57 -19.27 -4.58 0.44
CA GLY A 57 -18.74 -5.84 -0.07
C GLY A 57 -17.30 -5.75 -0.59
N ILE A 58 -16.59 -6.89 -0.59
CA ILE A 58 -15.12 -6.98 -0.76
C ILE A 58 -14.56 -6.49 -2.10
N ALA A 59 -15.37 -6.44 -3.15
CA ALA A 59 -14.97 -6.05 -4.50
C ALA A 59 -15.39 -4.61 -4.85
N GLN A 60 -16.15 -3.95 -3.98
CA GLN A 60 -16.66 -2.60 -4.20
C GLN A 60 -15.72 -1.54 -3.59
N PRO A 61 -15.68 -0.32 -4.15
CA PRO A 61 -15.04 0.81 -3.50
C PRO A 61 -15.69 1.09 -2.16
N TRP A 62 -14.89 1.19 -1.10
CA TRP A 62 -15.36 1.42 0.25
C TRP A 62 -14.94 2.80 0.73
N SER A 63 -15.92 3.70 0.90
CA SER A 63 -15.70 5.04 1.46
C SER A 63 -15.09 4.95 2.86
N ALA A 64 -13.85 5.42 2.99
CA ALA A 64 -13.04 5.29 4.19
C ALA A 64 -12.12 6.50 4.38
N ARG A 65 -11.68 6.70 5.63
CA ARG A 65 -10.66 7.68 5.99
C ARG A 65 -9.37 6.95 6.37
N HIS A 66 -8.24 7.34 5.78
CA HIS A 66 -6.94 6.84 6.25
C HIS A 66 -6.63 7.48 7.61
N LYS A 67 -6.31 6.68 8.63
CA LYS A 67 -6.09 7.19 9.99
C LYS A 67 -4.86 8.07 10.11
N GLU A 68 -3.78 7.75 9.41
CA GLU A 68 -2.52 8.51 9.51
C GLU A 68 -2.56 9.78 8.66
N CYS A 69 -2.99 9.68 7.40
CA CYS A 69 -2.98 10.82 6.47
C CYS A 69 -4.27 11.65 6.50
N GLY A 70 -5.33 11.15 7.16
CA GLY A 70 -6.64 11.82 7.23
C GLY A 70 -7.44 11.86 5.92
N GLN A 71 -6.85 11.46 4.78
CA GLN A 71 -7.54 11.53 3.49
C GLN A 71 -8.79 10.66 3.46
N HIS A 72 -9.85 11.24 2.92
CA HIS A 72 -11.04 10.51 2.47
C HIS A 72 -10.74 9.86 1.13
N VAL A 73 -10.79 8.53 1.12
CA VAL A 73 -10.49 7.70 -0.04
C VAL A 73 -11.53 6.58 -0.19
N SER A 74 -11.51 5.87 -1.32
CA SER A 74 -12.45 4.79 -1.60
C SER A 74 -11.74 3.50 -2.01
N PRO A 75 -10.91 2.91 -1.11
CA PRO A 75 -10.15 1.71 -1.42
C PRO A 75 -11.05 0.50 -1.67
N ARG A 76 -10.56 -0.44 -2.47
CA ARG A 76 -11.14 -1.79 -2.56
C ARG A 76 -10.29 -2.73 -1.71
N ILE A 77 -10.93 -3.54 -0.87
CA ILE A 77 -10.22 -4.51 -0.01
C ILE A 77 -9.33 -5.45 -0.82
N ASN A 78 -9.80 -5.91 -1.98
CA ASN A 78 -9.00 -6.77 -2.85
C ASN A 78 -7.74 -6.09 -3.40
N ASP A 79 -7.73 -4.77 -3.56
CA ASP A 79 -6.57 -4.03 -4.05
C ASP A 79 -5.57 -3.79 -2.92
N LEU A 80 -6.07 -3.44 -1.72
CA LEU A 80 -5.27 -3.38 -0.49
C LEU A 80 -4.59 -4.74 -0.23
N LYS A 81 -5.31 -5.85 -0.37
CA LYS A 81 -4.76 -7.21 -0.24
C LYS A 81 -3.68 -7.53 -1.27
N LYS A 82 -3.68 -6.90 -2.43
CA LYS A 82 -2.65 -7.12 -3.46
C LYS A 82 -1.43 -6.21 -3.26
N GLY A 83 -1.41 -5.38 -2.21
CA GLY A 83 -0.34 -4.39 -1.99
C GLY A 83 -0.31 -3.31 -3.06
N ALA A 84 -1.35 -3.20 -3.88
CA ALA A 84 -1.54 -2.02 -4.70
C ALA A 84 -2.23 -1.01 -3.80
N GLY A 85 -1.53 0.08 -3.44
CA GLY A 85 -2.19 1.32 -3.03
C GLY A 85 -2.93 1.93 -4.22
N GLY A 86 -3.74 1.12 -4.90
CA GLY A 86 -4.28 1.35 -6.23
C GLY A 86 -5.12 2.61 -6.27
N ARG A 87 -5.35 3.10 -7.49
CA ARG A 87 -6.16 4.29 -7.81
C ARG A 87 -7.39 4.38 -6.88
N GLY A 88 -7.31 5.26 -5.88
CA GLY A 88 -8.37 5.46 -4.89
C GLY A 88 -8.04 5.09 -3.43
N GLY A 89 -6.81 4.70 -3.08
CA GLY A 89 -6.32 4.57 -1.68
C GLY A 89 -5.19 5.58 -1.35
N CYS A 90 -4.97 5.88 -0.06
CA CYS A 90 -3.83 6.70 0.39
C CYS A 90 -2.54 5.87 0.15
N PRO A 91 -1.50 6.42 -0.53
CA PRO A 91 -0.27 5.70 -0.86
C PRO A 91 0.47 5.16 0.37
N LEU A 92 0.22 5.77 1.54
CA LEU A 92 0.81 5.42 2.83
C LEU A 92 0.19 4.17 3.47
N GLY A 93 -1.11 3.91 3.27
CA GLY A 93 -1.84 2.90 4.05
C GLY A 93 -1.81 1.46 3.52
N ALA A 94 -1.39 1.23 2.27
CA ALA A 94 -1.65 -0.07 1.61
C ALA A 94 -0.50 -1.09 1.67
N ARG A 95 0.77 -0.63 1.76
CA ARG A 95 1.94 -1.51 1.63
C ARG A 95 2.64 -1.86 2.95
N PRO A 96 2.86 -0.93 3.88
CA PRO A 96 3.64 -1.22 5.08
C PRO A 96 2.93 -2.19 6.03
N ALA A 97 1.67 -1.89 6.37
CA ALA A 97 0.94 -2.61 7.41
C ALA A 97 0.74 -4.11 7.12
N ARG A 98 0.53 -4.50 5.85
CA ARG A 98 0.33 -5.91 5.46
C ARG A 98 1.53 -6.79 5.75
N LEU A 99 2.74 -6.24 5.68
CA LEU A 99 3.98 -6.97 5.89
C LEU A 99 4.50 -6.81 7.34
N GLY A 100 3.72 -6.17 8.21
CA GLY A 100 4.13 -5.84 9.58
C GLY A 100 5.11 -4.67 9.65
N TRP A 101 5.22 -3.87 8.60
CA TRP A 101 6.08 -2.69 8.60
C TRP A 101 5.34 -1.53 9.26
N VAL A 102 6.06 -0.79 10.10
CA VAL A 102 5.57 0.44 10.75
C VAL A 102 6.12 1.63 9.98
N LEU A 103 5.24 2.53 9.55
CA LEU A 103 5.64 3.80 8.97
C LEU A 103 6.05 4.77 10.08
N LEU A 104 7.29 5.25 10.05
CA LEU A 104 7.82 6.17 11.08
C LEU A 104 7.53 7.64 10.77
N GLY A 105 7.45 8.01 9.49
CA GLY A 105 7.20 9.38 9.06
C GLY A 105 7.11 9.51 7.54
N THR A 106 6.68 10.69 7.10
CA THR A 106 6.54 11.04 5.68
C THR A 106 7.08 12.43 5.44
N LEU A 107 7.74 12.60 4.29
CA LEU A 107 8.23 13.88 3.83
C LEU A 107 7.65 14.15 2.43
N ASP A 108 7.13 15.36 2.25
CA ASP A 108 6.59 15.81 0.97
C ASP A 108 7.67 16.51 0.16
N PHE A 109 7.79 16.10 -1.11
CA PHE A 109 8.69 16.71 -2.08
C PHE A 109 7.90 17.28 -3.25
N PRO A 110 8.25 18.47 -3.77
CA PRO A 110 7.58 19.04 -4.94
C PRO A 110 7.67 18.16 -6.18
N THR A 111 8.80 17.44 -6.33
CA THR A 111 9.06 16.58 -7.48
C THR A 111 9.70 15.26 -7.07
N GLY A 112 9.51 14.22 -7.90
CA GLY A 112 10.19 12.94 -7.71
C GLY A 112 11.72 13.06 -7.83
N SER A 113 12.21 14.01 -8.61
CA SER A 113 13.66 14.29 -8.72
C SER A 113 14.24 14.85 -7.42
N GLU A 114 13.49 15.71 -6.72
CA GLU A 114 13.87 16.21 -5.39
C GLU A 114 13.85 15.09 -4.34
N ALA A 115 12.80 14.25 -4.35
CA ALA A 115 12.72 13.09 -3.47
C ALA A 115 13.92 12.14 -3.67
N HIS A 116 14.24 11.81 -4.92
CA HIS A 116 15.38 10.95 -5.25
C HIS A 116 16.72 11.61 -4.90
N ALA A 117 16.86 12.93 -5.06
CA ALA A 117 18.07 13.64 -4.65
C ALA A 117 18.28 13.56 -3.13
N PHE A 118 17.21 13.73 -2.36
CA PHE A 118 17.23 13.60 -0.91
C PHE A 118 17.52 12.16 -0.45
N GLU A 119 16.92 11.16 -1.10
CA GLU A 119 17.20 9.73 -0.87
C GLU A 119 18.69 9.41 -1.02
N ARG A 120 19.32 9.87 -2.12
CA ARG A 120 20.77 9.70 -2.32
C ARG A 120 21.59 10.37 -1.21
N GLU A 121 21.23 11.58 -0.78
CA GLU A 121 21.97 12.26 0.30
C GLU A 121 21.83 11.50 1.63
N CYS A 122 20.67 10.92 1.92
CA CYS A 122 20.50 10.03 3.08
C CYS A 122 21.48 8.85 2.99
N HIS A 123 21.59 8.18 1.85
CA HIS A 123 22.52 7.08 1.65
C HIS A 123 23.98 7.49 1.81
N ASP A 124 24.36 8.61 1.21
CA ASP A 124 25.73 9.11 1.26
C ASP A 124 26.13 9.44 2.70
N GLU A 125 25.27 10.12 3.45
CA GLU A 125 25.52 10.50 4.84
C GLU A 125 25.54 9.29 5.78
N LEU A 126 24.68 8.29 5.58
CA LEU A 126 24.77 7.02 6.29
C LEU A 126 26.09 6.29 5.96
N GLY A 127 26.52 6.34 4.70
CA GLY A 127 27.81 5.82 4.26
C GLY A 127 29.00 6.51 4.93
N ARG A 128 28.95 7.86 5.07
CA ARG A 128 29.95 8.64 5.82
C ARG A 128 30.02 8.25 7.30
N ARG A 129 28.90 7.78 7.88
CA ARG A 129 28.81 7.23 9.25
C ARG A 129 29.29 5.77 9.35
N GLY A 130 29.71 5.16 8.23
CA GLY A 130 30.16 3.78 8.17
C GLY A 130 29.02 2.74 8.16
N LEU A 131 27.78 3.17 7.99
CA LEU A 131 26.62 2.28 7.89
C LEU A 131 26.46 1.82 6.44
N THR A 132 26.34 0.51 6.25
CA THR A 132 26.09 -0.11 4.95
C THR A 132 24.76 -0.83 4.94
N PRO A 133 24.14 -0.99 3.76
CA PRO A 133 22.92 -1.76 3.64
C PRO A 133 23.13 -3.19 4.17
N PHE A 134 22.24 -3.62 5.07
CA PHE A 134 22.34 -4.89 5.78
C PHE A 134 21.99 -6.09 4.89
N LEU A 135 21.06 -5.89 3.94
CA LEU A 135 20.63 -6.94 3.02
C LEU A 135 21.42 -6.88 1.71
N SER A 136 21.67 -8.07 1.15
CA SER A 136 22.27 -8.21 -0.17
C SER A 136 21.20 -8.37 -1.25
N PRO A 137 21.51 -8.09 -2.54
CA PRO A 137 20.61 -8.41 -3.65
C PRO A 137 20.15 -9.87 -3.65
N LYS A 138 21.05 -10.79 -3.25
CA LYS A 138 20.78 -12.23 -3.16
C LYS A 138 19.76 -12.56 -2.08
N SER A 139 19.73 -11.79 -0.99
CA SER A 139 18.79 -11.97 0.13
C SER A 139 17.36 -11.55 -0.24
N MET A 140 17.22 -10.50 -1.06
CA MET A 140 15.92 -9.91 -1.42
C MET A 140 15.33 -10.48 -2.73
N GLY A 141 16.15 -11.09 -3.60
CA GLY A 141 15.70 -11.73 -4.82
C GLY A 141 14.92 -10.77 -5.73
N ARG A 142 13.64 -11.08 -6.01
CA ARG A 142 12.78 -10.24 -6.88
C ARG A 142 12.11 -9.06 -6.17
N LEU A 143 12.23 -8.94 -4.85
CA LEU A 143 11.56 -7.88 -4.08
C LEU A 143 12.26 -6.51 -4.21
N GLY A 144 13.55 -6.47 -4.56
CA GLY A 144 14.32 -5.22 -4.64
C GLY A 144 14.57 -4.58 -3.27
N GLY A 145 14.97 -3.30 -3.22
CA GLY A 145 15.05 -2.51 -1.97
C GLY A 145 16.20 -2.82 -1.01
N TYR A 146 17.17 -3.65 -1.42
CA TYR A 146 18.26 -4.07 -0.53
C TYR A 146 19.19 -2.90 -0.16
N SER A 147 19.38 -1.93 -1.07
CA SER A 147 20.23 -0.75 -0.90
C SER A 147 19.71 0.22 0.17
N GLU A 148 18.44 0.08 0.56
CA GLU A 148 17.74 0.94 1.52
C GLU A 148 17.45 0.25 2.85
N THR A 149 17.83 -1.01 2.99
CA THR A 149 17.56 -1.77 4.21
C THR A 149 18.76 -1.77 5.14
N TYR A 150 18.64 -1.14 6.30
CA TYR A 150 19.67 -1.06 7.32
C TYR A 150 19.31 -1.93 8.55
N ASN A 151 20.33 -2.29 9.34
CA ASN A 151 20.13 -3.10 10.55
C ASN A 151 19.63 -2.23 11.70
N ALA A 152 18.43 -2.53 12.23
CA ALA A 152 17.84 -1.80 13.35
C ALA A 152 18.66 -1.86 14.66
N ALA A 153 19.58 -2.81 14.79
CA ALA A 153 20.52 -2.87 15.92
C ALA A 153 21.71 -1.90 15.78
N LEU A 154 21.98 -1.40 14.56
CA LEU A 154 23.04 -0.44 14.27
C LEU A 154 22.51 0.98 14.07
N LEU A 155 21.25 1.11 13.68
CA LEU A 155 20.54 2.36 13.52
C LEU A 155 19.09 2.13 13.98
N ALA A 156 18.76 2.59 15.18
CA ALA A 156 17.41 2.37 15.71
C ALA A 156 16.36 3.13 14.88
N PRO A 157 15.09 2.68 14.85
CA PRO A 157 14.04 3.33 14.07
C PRO A 157 13.86 4.83 14.37
N ASP A 158 13.86 5.20 15.64
CA ASP A 158 13.74 6.58 16.12
C ASP A 158 14.97 7.42 15.76
N GLU A 159 16.16 6.85 15.87
CA GLU A 159 17.41 7.51 15.42
C GLU A 159 17.41 7.73 13.90
N ALA A 160 16.94 6.76 13.12
CA ALA A 160 16.80 6.88 11.67
C ALA A 160 15.84 8.01 11.30
N LEU A 161 14.69 8.09 11.98
CA LEU A 161 13.71 9.15 11.76
C LEU A 161 14.29 10.52 12.13
N ALA A 162 14.92 10.65 13.29
CA ALA A 162 15.54 11.90 13.73
C ALA A 162 16.59 12.37 12.72
N PHE A 163 17.47 11.46 12.29
CA PHE A 163 18.48 11.73 11.27
C PHE A 163 17.86 12.26 9.96
N VAL A 164 16.82 11.60 9.45
CA VAL A 164 16.15 12.00 8.20
C VAL A 164 15.53 13.39 8.34
N LEU A 165 14.85 13.68 9.46
CA LEU A 165 14.23 14.97 9.71
C LEU A 165 15.26 16.10 9.84
N GLU A 166 16.36 15.87 10.55
CA GLU A 166 17.46 16.83 10.70
C GLU A 166 18.12 17.14 9.35
N LEU A 167 18.41 16.10 8.54
CA LEU A 167 18.99 16.26 7.22
C LEU A 167 18.07 17.05 6.28
N HIS A 168 16.77 16.74 6.32
CA HIS A 168 15.77 17.45 5.53
C HIS A 168 15.69 18.93 5.92
N GLY A 169 15.67 19.24 7.21
CA GLY A 169 15.67 20.62 7.71
C GLY A 169 16.91 21.41 7.26
N ARG A 170 18.09 20.79 7.32
CA ARG A 170 19.36 21.40 6.87
C ARG A 170 19.35 21.71 5.38
N ILE A 171 18.91 20.77 4.54
CA ILE A 171 18.85 20.98 3.09
C ILE A 171 17.85 22.07 2.72
N GLN A 172 16.73 22.16 3.45
CA GLN A 172 15.76 23.24 3.25
C GLN A 172 16.33 24.61 3.65
N SER A 173 17.08 24.71 4.75
CA SER A 173 17.69 25.97 5.19
C SER A 173 18.82 26.45 4.28
N ASP A 174 19.53 25.53 3.61
CA ASP A 174 20.63 25.86 2.70
C ASP A 174 20.14 26.27 1.30
N ARG A 175 18.84 26.12 1.01
CA ARG A 175 18.26 26.53 -0.27
C ARG A 175 17.84 28.00 -0.16
N PRO A 176 18.55 28.96 -0.80
CA PRO A 176 18.16 30.36 -0.72
C PRO A 176 16.76 30.55 -1.29
N ASP A 177 15.97 31.40 -0.63
CA ASP A 177 14.62 31.76 -1.03
C ASP A 177 14.59 32.15 -2.52
N ALA A 178 14.03 31.28 -3.35
CA ALA A 178 13.65 31.63 -4.71
C ALA A 178 12.30 32.36 -4.66
N GLU A 179 12.22 33.49 -3.96
CA GLU A 179 11.05 34.36 -3.97
C GLU A 179 11.45 35.80 -4.25
N GLY A 180 11.06 36.30 -5.43
CA GLY A 180 11.28 37.67 -5.83
C GLY A 180 11.01 37.97 -7.31
N SER A 181 9.95 37.40 -7.90
CA SER A 181 9.42 37.88 -9.18
C SER A 181 7.97 38.30 -8.99
N THR A 182 7.78 39.39 -8.24
CA THR A 182 6.55 40.17 -8.29
C THR A 182 6.59 40.95 -9.61
N ASN A 183 5.80 40.50 -10.59
CA ASN A 183 5.46 41.35 -11.74
C ASN A 183 4.45 42.40 -11.24
N ASP A 184 4.86 43.67 -11.28
CA ASP A 184 3.99 44.82 -11.51
C ASP A 184 4.75 45.83 -12.39
#